data_AF-A0A966I4A0-F1
#
_entry.id   AF-A0A966I4A0-F1
#
_cell.length_a   1.000
_cell.length_b   1.000
_cell.length_c   1.000
_cell.angle_alpha   90.00
_cell.angle_beta   90.00
_cell.angle_gamma   90.00
#
_symmetry.space_group_name_H-M   'P 1'
#
loop_
_entity.id
_entity.type
_entity.pdbx_description
1 polymer ?
#
loop_
_entity_poly.entity_id
_entity_poly.type
_entity_poly.pdbx_seq_one_letter_code
_entity_poly.pdbx_strand_id
1 'polypeptide(L)'
;AVRDGEEYGVRNSQASVLAPTGTIGLMMDCDTTGIEPDLGLVKFKKLVGGGNMTIVNQTVPRALAKLGYEKPVADRIVQYIDTNKTIVGSPDLRTEHLAAFACSMGDNVIHYEGHVRMMGAVQPFLSGAISKTVNMPETATVEDIEHIHMLSWELGLKAVAIYRDNCKVGQPLSTMKKDDDKKDADTVTATAERVVERTVERIVTQPVRQKLPRSRRGRTFEFRVADCKGFANVGEYEDGRPGEIFLTVSKQGSTLAGIMDSFAKSVSYGLQYGVPLHAFVEAFINTRFEPAGMTDDPDIRMASSIIDYLFRRLAVEYMTPAERAELGIFTRAERMQPTLPGVEETAVET
;
A
#
# COMPACT_ATOMS: atom_id res chain seq x y z
N ALA A 1 -4.09 -36.84 10.69
CA ALA A 1 -4.66 -35.47 10.73
C ALA A 1 -6.11 -35.49 11.23
N VAL A 2 -7.11 -35.85 10.41
CA VAL A 2 -8.53 -35.89 10.87
C VAL A 2 -8.72 -36.88 12.02
N ARG A 3 -8.31 -38.15 11.82
CA ARG A 3 -8.37 -39.20 12.85
C ARG A 3 -7.72 -38.78 14.18
N ASP A 4 -6.47 -38.32 14.13
CA ASP A 4 -5.73 -37.97 15.34
C ASP A 4 -6.28 -36.69 16.00
N GLY A 5 -6.89 -35.79 15.21
CA GLY A 5 -7.58 -34.61 15.70
C GLY A 5 -8.89 -34.92 16.44
N GLU A 6 -9.58 -36.00 16.07
CA GLU A 6 -10.76 -36.49 16.81
C GLU A 6 -10.39 -37.16 18.13
N GLU A 7 -9.29 -37.94 18.14
CA GLU A 7 -8.85 -38.69 19.33
C GLU A 7 -8.19 -37.81 20.38
N TYR A 8 -7.31 -36.89 19.95
CA TYR A 8 -6.47 -36.08 20.85
C TYR A 8 -6.85 -34.60 20.88
N GLY A 9 -7.80 -34.19 20.03
CA GLY A 9 -8.15 -32.79 19.84
C GLY A 9 -7.16 -32.03 18.94
N VAL A 10 -7.51 -30.78 18.64
CA VAL A 10 -6.64 -29.83 17.91
C VAL A 10 -6.29 -28.65 18.81
N ARG A 11 -5.03 -28.19 18.75
CA ARG A 11 -4.59 -27.04 19.55
C ARG A 11 -5.05 -25.71 18.98
N ASN A 12 -5.13 -25.61 17.65
CA ASN A 12 -5.44 -24.39 16.92
C ASN A 12 -6.71 -24.61 16.09
N SER A 13 -7.66 -23.68 16.18
CA SER A 13 -8.89 -23.69 15.36
C SER A 13 -8.62 -23.41 13.87
N GLN A 14 -7.51 -22.72 13.57
CA GLN A 14 -7.04 -22.42 12.22
C GLN A 14 -5.50 -22.55 12.19
N ALA A 15 -4.96 -23.21 11.17
CA ALA A 15 -3.54 -23.59 11.12
C ALA A 15 -2.77 -23.06 9.90
N SER A 16 -3.46 -22.67 8.84
CA SER A 16 -2.86 -22.32 7.55
C SER A 16 -3.60 -21.16 6.86
N VAL A 17 -2.84 -20.29 6.19
CA VAL A 17 -3.31 -19.17 5.38
C VAL A 17 -2.22 -18.86 4.34
N LEU A 18 -2.56 -18.21 3.23
CA LEU A 18 -1.56 -17.62 2.33
C LEU A 18 -1.58 -16.10 2.49
N ALA A 19 -0.57 -15.57 3.18
CA ALA A 19 -0.40 -14.14 3.43
C ALA A 19 0.44 -13.48 2.31
N PRO A 20 0.38 -12.14 2.16
CA PRO A 20 1.35 -11.43 1.33
C PRO A 20 2.77 -11.66 1.84
N THR A 21 3.67 -12.08 0.96
CA THR A 21 5.08 -12.32 1.30
C THR A 21 6.03 -11.34 0.60
N GLY A 22 5.59 -10.12 0.29
CA GLY A 22 6.39 -9.16 -0.49
C GLY A 22 7.75 -8.85 0.12
N THR A 23 7.79 -8.41 1.38
CA THR A 23 9.05 -8.05 2.07
C THR A 23 9.97 -9.25 2.29
N ILE A 24 9.43 -10.36 2.80
CA ILE A 24 10.23 -11.56 3.08
C ILE A 24 10.65 -12.29 1.80
N GLY A 25 9.80 -12.30 0.77
CA GLY A 25 10.11 -12.88 -0.54
C GLY A 25 11.25 -12.12 -1.21
N LEU A 26 11.25 -10.79 -1.13
CA LEU A 26 12.38 -9.98 -1.59
C LEU A 26 13.67 -10.30 -0.82
N MET A 27 13.60 -10.44 0.51
CA MET A 27 14.76 -10.80 1.34
C MET A 27 15.30 -12.20 1.02
N MET A 28 14.42 -13.14 0.66
CA MET A 28 14.77 -14.51 0.30
C MET A 28 15.08 -14.70 -1.18
N ASP A 29 15.15 -13.61 -1.96
CA ASP A 29 15.36 -13.64 -3.42
C ASP A 29 14.36 -14.55 -4.16
N CYS A 30 13.10 -14.55 -3.68
CA CYS A 30 12.03 -15.32 -4.30
C CYS A 30 11.57 -14.65 -5.59
N ASP A 31 11.43 -15.47 -6.62
CA ASP A 31 10.96 -14.98 -7.91
C ASP A 31 9.48 -14.58 -7.90
N THR A 32 8.67 -15.31 -7.13
CA THR A 32 7.24 -15.06 -6.93
C THR A 32 6.90 -15.03 -5.44
N THR A 33 5.71 -14.52 -5.09
CA THR A 33 5.24 -14.40 -3.71
C THR A 33 3.99 -15.23 -3.48
N GLY A 34 4.05 -16.19 -2.54
CA GLY A 34 2.95 -17.12 -2.29
C GLY A 34 2.58 -17.92 -3.54
N ILE A 35 1.36 -17.74 -4.04
CA ILE A 35 0.86 -18.36 -5.29
C ILE A 35 0.65 -17.33 -6.41
N GLU A 36 1.22 -16.15 -6.28
CA GLU A 36 1.24 -15.16 -7.36
C GLU A 36 2.09 -15.69 -8.53
N PRO A 37 1.65 -15.52 -9.79
CA PRO A 37 2.57 -15.64 -10.91
C PRO A 37 3.60 -14.51 -10.84
N ASP A 38 4.67 -14.63 -11.63
CA ASP A 38 5.63 -13.53 -11.74
C ASP A 38 4.95 -12.29 -12.35
N LEU A 39 5.36 -11.11 -11.88
CA LEU A 39 4.82 -9.85 -12.38
C LEU A 39 5.22 -9.62 -13.84
N GLY A 40 6.45 -10.01 -14.17
CA GLY A 40 7.03 -9.98 -15.51
C GLY A 40 8.36 -10.69 -15.47
N LEU A 41 8.77 -11.33 -16.57
CA LEU A 41 9.99 -12.15 -16.66
C LEU A 41 11.29 -11.38 -16.37
N VAL A 42 11.20 -10.06 -16.32
CA VAL A 42 12.31 -9.14 -16.20
C VAL A 42 12.02 -8.13 -15.08
N LYS A 43 12.94 -8.05 -14.13
CA LYS A 43 12.85 -7.17 -12.97
C LYS A 43 13.85 -6.02 -13.11
N PHE A 44 13.42 -4.82 -12.72
CA PHE A 44 14.28 -3.63 -12.70
C PHE A 44 14.72 -3.33 -11.27
N LYS A 45 16.03 -3.29 -11.05
CA LYS A 45 16.63 -2.94 -9.75
C LYS A 45 17.35 -1.60 -9.89
N LYS A 46 16.87 -0.59 -9.17
CA LYS A 46 17.55 0.71 -9.08
C LYS A 46 18.80 0.57 -8.22
N LEU A 47 19.96 0.99 -8.74
CA LEU A 47 21.22 0.91 -8.02
C LEU A 47 21.42 2.11 -7.09
N VAL A 48 22.11 1.89 -5.97
CA VAL A 48 22.52 2.97 -5.06
C VAL A 48 23.60 3.77 -5.78
N GLY A 49 23.27 5.01 -6.20
CA GLY A 49 24.13 5.84 -7.05
C GLY A 49 23.51 6.23 -8.40
N GLY A 50 22.31 5.72 -8.73
CA GLY A 50 21.63 5.99 -9.99
C GLY A 50 21.84 4.87 -11.02
N GLY A 51 20.95 4.82 -12.02
CA GLY A 51 20.90 3.74 -13.01
C GLY A 51 19.98 2.57 -12.61
N ASN A 52 19.52 1.84 -13.62
CA ASN A 52 18.67 0.67 -13.47
C ASN A 52 19.42 -0.57 -13.99
N MET A 53 19.50 -1.61 -13.17
CA MET A 53 19.96 -2.93 -13.59
C MET A 53 18.75 -3.78 -13.95
N THR A 54 18.85 -4.51 -15.06
CA THR A 54 17.83 -5.49 -15.44
C THR A 54 18.25 -6.88 -14.95
N ILE A 55 17.31 -7.64 -14.41
CA ILE A 55 17.52 -9.01 -13.96
C ILE A 55 16.44 -9.89 -14.57
N VAL A 56 16.84 -10.88 -15.38
CA VAL A 56 15.92 -11.94 -15.85
C VAL A 56 15.64 -12.88 -14.68
N ASN A 57 14.38 -13.26 -14.53
CA ASN A 57 13.92 -14.18 -13.50
C ASN A 57 14.69 -15.52 -13.55
N GLN A 58 15.17 -15.99 -12.39
CA GLN A 58 16.03 -17.18 -12.29
C GLN A 58 15.27 -18.49 -12.54
N THR A 59 13.94 -18.45 -12.50
CA THR A 59 13.05 -19.54 -12.87
C THR A 59 13.02 -19.79 -14.38
N VAL A 60 13.33 -18.80 -15.22
CA VAL A 60 13.30 -18.95 -16.69
C VAL A 60 14.27 -20.05 -17.18
N PRO A 61 15.58 -20.03 -16.85
CA PRO A 61 16.49 -21.12 -17.21
C PRO A 61 16.03 -22.50 -16.71
N ARG A 62 15.47 -22.56 -15.50
CA ARG A 62 14.99 -23.80 -14.88
C ARG A 62 13.77 -24.36 -15.62
N ALA A 63 12.83 -23.50 -16.01
CA ALA A 63 11.67 -23.87 -16.80
C ALA A 63 12.08 -24.37 -18.19
N LEU A 64 13.00 -23.67 -18.87
CA LEU A 64 13.52 -24.09 -20.18
C LEU A 64 14.21 -25.47 -20.10
N ALA A 65 15.03 -25.71 -19.09
CA ALA A 65 15.64 -27.04 -18.89
C ALA A 65 14.58 -28.14 -18.71
N LYS A 66 13.52 -27.87 -17.93
CA LYS A 66 12.42 -28.83 -17.71
C LYS A 66 11.56 -29.07 -18.97
N LEU A 67 11.46 -28.08 -19.84
CA LEU A 67 10.82 -28.16 -21.14
C LEU A 67 11.72 -28.83 -22.22
N GLY A 68 12.93 -29.25 -21.85
CA GLY A 68 13.84 -30.02 -22.71
C GLY A 68 14.71 -29.17 -23.62
N TYR A 69 14.89 -27.88 -23.35
CA TYR A 69 15.85 -27.07 -24.10
C TYR A 69 17.28 -27.36 -23.65
N GLU A 70 18.18 -27.56 -24.61
CA GLU A 70 19.61 -27.65 -24.34
C GLU A 70 20.14 -26.31 -23.81
N LYS A 71 21.17 -26.36 -22.97
CA LYS A 71 21.75 -25.17 -22.33
C LYS A 71 22.10 -24.05 -23.31
N PRO A 72 22.76 -24.30 -24.46
CA PRO A 72 23.08 -23.23 -25.41
C PRO A 72 21.84 -22.55 -26.01
N VAL A 73 20.73 -23.28 -26.17
CA VAL A 73 19.46 -22.72 -26.66
C VAL A 73 18.77 -21.93 -25.56
N ALA A 74 18.74 -22.47 -24.34
CA ALA A 74 18.18 -21.79 -23.17
C ALA A 74 18.90 -20.46 -22.90
N ASP A 75 20.24 -20.45 -22.97
CA ASP A 75 21.05 -19.25 -22.77
C ASP A 75 20.74 -18.17 -23.84
N ARG A 76 20.48 -18.56 -25.10
CA ARG A 76 20.04 -17.61 -26.15
C ARG A 76 18.64 -17.05 -25.89
N ILE A 77 17.70 -17.87 -25.40
CA ILE A 77 16.36 -17.41 -25.02
C ILE A 77 16.46 -16.43 -23.84
N VAL A 78 17.27 -16.74 -22.83
CA VAL A 78 17.51 -15.85 -21.69
C VAL A 78 18.14 -14.52 -22.15
N GLN A 79 19.13 -14.57 -23.04
CA GLN A 79 19.72 -13.36 -23.62
C GLN A 79 18.72 -12.55 -24.45
N TYR A 80 17.82 -13.23 -25.18
CA TYR A 80 16.74 -12.59 -25.91
C TYR A 80 15.82 -11.82 -24.96
N ILE A 81 15.42 -12.44 -23.85
CA ILE A 81 14.57 -11.81 -22.82
C ILE A 81 15.29 -10.63 -22.18
N ASP A 82 16.57 -10.79 -21.82
CA ASP A 82 17.36 -9.70 -21.25
C ASP A 82 17.43 -8.50 -22.20
N THR A 83 17.62 -8.75 -23.50
CA THR A 83 17.74 -7.69 -24.51
C THR A 83 16.39 -7.05 -24.84
N ASN A 84 15.35 -7.86 -25.08
CA ASN A 84 14.07 -7.41 -25.61
C ASN A 84 13.04 -7.07 -24.53
N LYS A 85 13.32 -7.42 -23.27
CA LYS A 85 12.40 -7.33 -22.12
C LYS A 85 11.10 -8.14 -22.29
N THR A 86 11.11 -9.09 -23.23
CA THR A 86 10.00 -9.99 -23.52
C THR A 86 10.54 -11.33 -24.02
N ILE A 87 9.75 -12.38 -23.81
CA ILE A 87 9.98 -13.70 -24.43
C ILE A 87 9.22 -13.85 -25.74
N VAL A 88 8.19 -13.03 -25.98
CA VAL A 88 7.34 -13.09 -27.17
C VAL A 88 8.19 -12.81 -28.40
N GLY A 89 8.10 -13.70 -29.40
CA GLY A 89 8.88 -13.58 -30.63
C GLY A 89 10.33 -14.06 -30.53
N SER A 90 10.74 -14.69 -29.43
CA SER A 90 12.04 -15.36 -29.35
C SER A 90 12.14 -16.45 -30.44
N PRO A 91 13.16 -16.41 -31.33
CA PRO A 91 13.26 -17.36 -32.45
C PRO A 91 13.59 -18.79 -32.01
N ASP A 92 14.16 -18.94 -30.81
CA ASP A 92 14.58 -20.20 -30.24
C ASP A 92 13.48 -20.85 -29.37
N LEU A 93 12.41 -20.14 -29.03
CA LEU A 93 11.30 -20.67 -28.25
C LEU A 93 10.25 -21.33 -29.15
N ARG A 94 9.94 -22.60 -28.87
CA ARG A 94 8.79 -23.29 -29.46
C ARG A 94 7.48 -22.63 -29.02
N THR A 95 6.60 -22.34 -29.98
CA THR A 95 5.32 -21.65 -29.75
C THR A 95 4.45 -22.33 -28.69
N GLU A 96 4.43 -23.67 -28.67
CA GLU A 96 3.69 -24.48 -27.69
C GLU A 96 4.11 -24.24 -26.23
N HIS A 97 5.32 -23.71 -26.01
CA HIS A 97 5.87 -23.46 -24.68
C HIS A 97 5.63 -22.02 -24.19
N LEU A 98 5.13 -21.11 -25.04
CA LEU A 98 4.95 -19.70 -24.68
C LEU A 98 4.07 -19.50 -23.44
N ALA A 99 3.00 -20.28 -23.33
CA ALA A 99 2.06 -20.19 -22.21
C ALA A 99 2.71 -20.51 -20.84
N ALA A 100 3.81 -21.27 -20.82
CA ALA A 100 4.53 -21.59 -19.59
C ALA A 100 5.25 -20.37 -18.98
N PHE A 101 5.43 -19.31 -19.75
CA PHE A 101 6.11 -18.07 -19.36
C PHE A 101 5.14 -16.89 -19.24
N ALA A 102 3.84 -17.17 -19.09
CA ALA A 102 2.84 -16.13 -18.88
C ALA A 102 2.99 -15.52 -17.47
N CYS A 103 2.89 -14.20 -17.39
CA CYS A 103 3.03 -13.41 -16.18
C CYS A 103 1.68 -12.78 -15.77
N SER A 104 1.58 -12.10 -14.62
CA SER A 104 0.35 -11.36 -14.30
C SER A 104 0.17 -10.09 -15.12
N MET A 105 1.26 -9.51 -15.63
CA MET A 105 1.27 -8.25 -16.38
C MET A 105 2.25 -8.38 -17.56
N GLY A 106 2.18 -7.45 -18.51
CA GLY A 106 3.07 -7.41 -19.68
C GLY A 106 2.39 -7.85 -20.98
N ASP A 107 3.15 -8.45 -21.89
CA ASP A 107 2.72 -8.83 -23.24
C ASP A 107 2.36 -10.32 -23.40
N ASN A 108 2.66 -11.14 -22.39
CA ASN A 108 2.24 -12.54 -22.29
C ASN A 108 1.57 -12.74 -20.92
N VAL A 109 0.26 -12.47 -20.84
CA VAL A 109 -0.47 -12.41 -19.57
C VAL A 109 -1.32 -13.65 -19.31
N ILE A 110 -1.38 -14.07 -18.05
CA ILE A 110 -2.34 -15.07 -17.60
C ILE A 110 -3.74 -14.44 -17.61
N HIS A 111 -4.70 -15.12 -18.23
CA HIS A 111 -6.09 -14.68 -18.20
C HIS A 111 -6.60 -14.57 -16.76
N TYR A 112 -7.38 -13.55 -16.44
CA TYR A 112 -7.81 -13.27 -15.06
C TYR A 112 -8.58 -14.43 -14.41
N GLU A 113 -9.33 -15.24 -15.18
CA GLU A 113 -9.93 -16.48 -14.67
C GLU A 113 -8.87 -17.49 -14.19
N GLY A 114 -7.71 -17.54 -14.82
CA GLY A 114 -6.60 -18.40 -14.41
C GLY A 114 -6.12 -18.07 -13.00
N HIS A 115 -6.16 -16.79 -12.61
CA HIS A 115 -5.85 -16.37 -11.24
C HIS A 115 -6.86 -16.97 -10.25
N VAL A 116 -8.16 -16.85 -10.54
CA VAL A 116 -9.25 -17.34 -9.68
C VAL A 116 -9.24 -18.86 -9.59
N ARG A 117 -9.07 -19.55 -10.73
CA ARG A 117 -9.01 -21.02 -10.76
C ARG A 117 -7.80 -21.56 -9.99
N MET A 118 -6.66 -20.89 -10.05
CA MET A 118 -5.49 -21.23 -9.22
C MET A 118 -5.80 -21.06 -7.73
N MET A 119 -6.45 -19.96 -7.33
CA MET A 119 -6.90 -19.78 -5.95
C MET A 119 -7.88 -20.90 -5.54
N GLY A 120 -8.82 -21.25 -6.42
CA GLY A 120 -9.82 -22.30 -6.17
C GLY A 120 -9.20 -23.68 -5.99
N ALA A 121 -8.16 -24.00 -6.77
CA ALA A 121 -7.40 -25.25 -6.61
C ALA A 121 -6.65 -25.34 -5.27
N VAL A 122 -6.23 -24.20 -4.71
CA VAL A 122 -5.43 -24.15 -3.47
C VAL A 122 -6.31 -24.02 -2.21
N GLN A 123 -7.45 -23.35 -2.30
CA GLN A 123 -8.32 -23.02 -1.17
C GLN A 123 -8.73 -24.22 -0.29
N PRO A 124 -9.01 -25.43 -0.81
CA PRO A 124 -9.36 -26.60 0.00
C PRO A 124 -8.27 -27.05 0.98
N PHE A 125 -7.00 -26.71 0.70
CA PHE A 125 -5.86 -27.08 1.55
C PHE A 125 -5.57 -26.06 2.65
N LEU A 126 -6.35 -24.97 2.71
CA LEU A 126 -6.13 -23.86 3.62
C LEU A 126 -7.32 -23.65 4.56
N SER A 127 -7.04 -23.67 5.86
CA SER A 127 -8.04 -23.32 6.88
C SER A 127 -8.44 -21.84 6.82
N GLY A 128 -7.52 -20.95 6.44
CA GLY A 128 -7.73 -19.52 6.20
C GLY A 128 -7.95 -19.16 4.73
N ALA A 129 -7.97 -17.85 4.47
CA ALA A 129 -8.12 -17.28 3.13
C ALA A 129 -6.77 -17.19 2.36
N ILE A 130 -6.84 -16.71 1.13
CA ILE A 130 -5.70 -16.50 0.25
C ILE A 130 -5.59 -15.01 -0.04
N SER A 131 -4.45 -14.42 0.25
CA SER A 131 -4.10 -13.06 -0.17
C SER A 131 -3.38 -13.11 -1.51
N LYS A 132 -4.16 -13.26 -2.58
CA LYS A 132 -3.69 -13.23 -3.97
C LYS A 132 -4.55 -12.26 -4.79
N THR A 133 -3.90 -11.50 -5.66
CA THR A 133 -4.52 -10.55 -6.57
C THR A 133 -4.93 -11.23 -7.88
N VAL A 134 -6.16 -10.94 -8.30
CA VAL A 134 -6.67 -11.18 -9.65
C VAL A 134 -6.37 -9.93 -10.47
N ASN A 135 -5.31 -9.98 -11.27
CA ASN A 135 -4.94 -8.89 -12.16
C ASN A 135 -5.80 -8.96 -13.42
N MET A 136 -6.41 -7.85 -13.80
CA MET A 136 -7.28 -7.71 -14.96
C MET A 136 -6.76 -6.59 -15.87
N PRO A 137 -6.92 -6.71 -17.20
CA PRO A 137 -6.51 -5.64 -18.12
C PRO A 137 -7.36 -4.38 -17.93
N GLU A 138 -6.86 -3.22 -18.37
CA GLU A 138 -7.59 -1.95 -18.31
C GLU A 138 -8.93 -2.00 -19.08
N THR A 139 -9.02 -2.87 -20.09
CA THR A 139 -10.21 -3.09 -20.91
C THR A 139 -11.28 -3.95 -20.23
N ALA A 140 -11.01 -4.50 -19.04
CA ALA A 140 -11.97 -5.33 -18.32
C ALA A 140 -13.23 -4.53 -17.94
N THR A 141 -14.39 -5.07 -18.26
CA THR A 141 -15.69 -4.43 -18.05
C THR A 141 -16.23 -4.71 -16.65
N VAL A 142 -17.37 -4.10 -16.32
CA VAL A 142 -18.07 -4.37 -15.05
C VAL A 142 -18.60 -5.81 -15.03
N GLU A 143 -19.07 -6.31 -16.17
CA GLU A 143 -19.56 -7.67 -16.36
C GLU A 143 -18.44 -8.71 -16.16
N ASP A 144 -17.22 -8.42 -16.63
CA ASP A 144 -16.05 -9.27 -16.37
C ASP A 144 -15.75 -9.35 -14.85
N ILE A 145 -15.86 -8.21 -14.15
CA ILE A 145 -15.64 -8.14 -12.70
C ILE A 145 -16.74 -8.89 -11.95
N GLU A 146 -18.00 -8.73 -12.36
CA GLU A 146 -19.13 -9.49 -11.80
C GLU A 146 -18.91 -10.99 -11.99
N HIS A 147 -18.53 -11.42 -13.19
CA HIS A 147 -18.21 -12.81 -13.49
C HIS A 147 -17.10 -13.35 -12.56
N ILE A 148 -16.07 -12.57 -12.29
CA ILE A 148 -14.99 -12.98 -11.38
C ILE A 148 -15.46 -13.15 -9.93
N HIS A 149 -16.34 -12.28 -9.45
CA HIS A 149 -16.95 -12.47 -8.13
C HIS A 149 -17.79 -13.74 -8.08
N MET A 150 -18.62 -13.98 -9.10
CA MET A 150 -19.46 -15.18 -9.19
C MET A 150 -18.63 -16.46 -9.26
N LEU A 151 -17.62 -16.51 -10.14
CA LEU A 151 -16.70 -17.65 -10.25
C LEU A 151 -15.94 -17.90 -8.93
N SER A 152 -15.51 -16.84 -8.24
CA SER A 152 -14.84 -16.95 -6.94
C SER A 152 -15.76 -17.59 -5.89
N TRP A 153 -17.03 -17.19 -5.86
CA TRP A 153 -18.03 -17.76 -4.98
C TRP A 153 -18.32 -19.23 -5.31
N GLU A 154 -18.51 -19.57 -6.59
CA GLU A 154 -18.74 -20.95 -7.06
C GLU A 154 -17.58 -21.88 -6.68
N LEU A 155 -16.34 -21.39 -6.73
CA LEU A 155 -15.14 -22.13 -6.35
C LEU A 155 -14.89 -22.16 -4.83
N GLY A 156 -15.76 -21.56 -4.02
CA GLY A 156 -15.66 -21.57 -2.56
C GLY A 156 -14.50 -20.74 -2.01
N LEU A 157 -14.07 -19.69 -2.72
CA LEU A 157 -13.04 -18.79 -2.24
C LEU A 157 -13.52 -17.98 -1.03
N LYS A 158 -12.68 -17.91 0.00
CA LYS A 158 -12.99 -17.18 1.24
C LYS A 158 -12.77 -15.67 1.10
N ALA A 159 -11.95 -15.26 0.14
CA ALA A 159 -11.67 -13.87 -0.19
C ALA A 159 -11.22 -13.75 -1.65
N VAL A 160 -11.53 -12.62 -2.28
CA VAL A 160 -11.04 -12.26 -3.61
C VAL A 160 -10.61 -10.79 -3.59
N ALA A 161 -9.45 -10.50 -4.18
CA ALA A 161 -8.95 -9.14 -4.37
C ALA A 161 -8.68 -8.93 -5.85
N ILE A 162 -9.31 -7.91 -6.44
CA ILE A 162 -9.20 -7.59 -7.86
C ILE A 162 -8.36 -6.33 -8.02
N TYR A 163 -7.48 -6.36 -9.01
CA TYR A 163 -6.76 -5.18 -9.47
C TYR A 163 -6.94 -5.05 -10.99
N ARG A 164 -7.66 -4.02 -11.43
CA ARG A 164 -7.77 -3.68 -12.85
C ARG A 164 -6.64 -2.72 -13.19
N ASP A 165 -5.89 -3.03 -14.25
CA ASP A 165 -4.80 -2.16 -14.67
C ASP A 165 -5.29 -0.73 -14.94
N ASN A 166 -4.44 0.24 -14.65
CA ASN A 166 -4.68 1.68 -14.78
C ASN A 166 -5.91 2.21 -14.01
N CYS A 167 -6.43 1.48 -13.01
CA CYS A 167 -7.59 1.93 -12.24
C CYS A 167 -7.26 2.95 -11.12
N LYS A 168 -5.98 3.27 -10.89
CA LYS A 168 -5.51 4.23 -9.87
C LYS A 168 -4.48 5.19 -10.48
N VAL A 169 -4.50 6.45 -10.01
CA VAL A 169 -3.69 7.59 -10.52
C VAL A 169 -2.17 7.41 -10.29
N GLY A 170 -1.75 6.54 -9.38
CA GLY A 170 -0.36 6.21 -9.14
C GLY A 170 -0.17 4.70 -8.93
N GLN A 171 0.71 4.09 -9.72
CA GLN A 171 1.06 2.67 -9.62
C GLN A 171 2.48 2.53 -9.07
N PRO A 172 2.71 1.76 -7.99
CA PRO A 172 4.04 1.50 -7.47
C PRO A 172 4.92 0.67 -8.43
N LEU A 173 4.29 -0.10 -9.32
CA LEU A 173 4.93 -1.01 -10.26
C LEU A 173 4.19 -0.92 -11.60
N SER A 174 4.87 -0.48 -12.66
CA SER A 174 4.38 -0.51 -14.03
C SER A 174 5.32 -1.33 -14.89
N THR A 175 4.77 -2.09 -15.83
CA THR A 175 5.56 -2.72 -16.90
C THR A 175 5.73 -1.69 -18.01
N MET A 176 6.95 -1.16 -18.19
CA MET A 176 7.24 -0.30 -19.34
C MET A 176 7.06 -1.10 -20.63
N LYS A 177 6.08 -0.72 -21.45
CA LYS A 177 5.95 -1.21 -22.83
C LYS A 177 7.02 -0.52 -23.69
N LYS A 178 7.47 -1.21 -24.73
CA LYS A 178 8.58 -0.86 -25.63
C LYS A 178 8.39 0.45 -26.44
N ASP A 179 7.31 1.19 -26.23
CA ASP A 179 7.02 2.46 -26.92
C ASP A 179 7.35 3.72 -26.11
N ASP A 180 7.74 3.61 -24.83
CA ASP A 180 8.03 4.78 -24.00
C ASP A 180 9.47 5.32 -24.12
N ASP A 181 10.35 4.65 -24.87
CA ASP A 181 11.77 5.04 -24.99
C ASP A 181 12.03 6.17 -26.01
N LYS A 182 10.98 6.84 -26.51
CA LYS A 182 11.09 8.09 -27.26
C LYS A 182 9.96 9.05 -26.90
N LYS A 183 10.08 9.71 -25.75
CA LYS A 183 9.56 11.08 -25.54
C LYS A 183 10.17 11.66 -24.28
N ASP A 184 11.40 12.13 -24.42
CA ASP A 184 11.94 13.14 -23.53
C ASP A 184 11.39 14.50 -23.97
N ALA A 185 10.97 15.27 -22.95
CA ALA A 185 10.77 16.72 -22.92
C ALA A 185 9.86 17.40 -23.96
N ASP A 186 9.00 18.28 -23.46
CA ASP A 186 8.18 19.25 -24.20
C ASP A 186 7.10 18.67 -25.11
N THR A 187 5.91 18.46 -24.55
CA THR A 187 4.60 18.94 -25.05
C THR A 187 3.48 18.13 -24.42
N VAL A 188 2.91 18.64 -23.32
CA VAL A 188 1.60 18.18 -22.84
C VAL A 188 0.67 19.38 -22.78
N THR A 189 0.26 19.85 -23.95
CA THR A 189 -0.96 20.62 -24.13
C THR A 189 -1.98 19.76 -24.83
N ALA A 190 -3.07 19.51 -24.10
CA ALA A 190 -4.43 19.25 -24.56
C ALA A 190 -4.64 18.12 -25.58
N THR A 191 -5.29 17.04 -25.14
CA THR A 191 -6.61 16.61 -25.66
C THR A 191 -7.05 15.33 -24.96
N ALA A 192 -8.09 15.41 -24.14
CA ALA A 192 -9.02 14.31 -23.90
C ALA A 192 -10.32 14.91 -23.34
N GLU A 193 -11.39 14.72 -24.10
CA GLU A 193 -12.71 15.30 -23.91
C GLU A 193 -13.52 14.59 -22.82
N ARG A 194 -14.22 15.43 -22.05
CA ARG A 194 -15.55 15.25 -21.43
C ARG A 194 -16.09 13.83 -21.19
N VAL A 195 -16.26 13.51 -19.91
CA VAL A 195 -17.54 13.02 -19.37
C VAL A 195 -17.94 13.88 -18.16
N VAL A 196 -19.18 14.37 -18.22
CA VAL A 196 -19.96 15.25 -17.32
C VAL A 196 -20.26 14.49 -16.02
N GLU A 197 -20.22 14.96 -14.76
CA GLU A 197 -20.75 16.15 -14.05
C GLU A 197 -20.15 16.06 -12.62
N ARG A 198 -19.54 17.09 -12.02
CA ARG A 198 -20.20 18.03 -11.11
C ARG A 198 -19.24 19.20 -10.85
N THR A 199 -19.61 20.37 -11.35
CA THR A 199 -18.88 21.62 -11.20
C THR A 199 -18.80 22.03 -9.72
N VAL A 200 -17.59 22.05 -9.16
CA VAL A 200 -17.24 22.97 -8.08
C VAL A 200 -16.06 23.77 -8.61
N GLU A 201 -16.30 25.06 -8.86
CA GLU A 201 -15.32 26.01 -9.39
C GLU A 201 -14.07 26.02 -8.51
N ARG A 202 -13.00 25.35 -8.96
CA ARG A 202 -11.70 25.42 -8.29
C ARG A 202 -11.01 26.72 -8.71
N ILE A 203 -11.29 27.79 -7.99
CA ILE A 203 -10.52 29.03 -8.03
C ILE A 203 -9.05 28.65 -7.80
N VAL A 204 -8.21 28.79 -8.82
CA VAL A 204 -6.76 28.59 -8.71
C VAL A 204 -6.21 29.79 -7.94
N THR A 205 -6.33 29.72 -6.62
CA THR A 205 -5.72 30.70 -5.71
C THR A 205 -4.26 30.33 -5.59
N GLN A 206 -3.36 31.22 -6.02
CA GLN A 206 -1.93 31.06 -5.76
C GLN A 206 -1.74 30.98 -4.22
N PRO A 207 -1.05 29.97 -3.68
CA PRO A 207 -0.95 29.81 -2.23
C PRO A 207 -0.15 30.97 -1.64
N VAL A 208 -0.83 31.92 -1.02
CA VAL A 208 -0.22 33.04 -0.30
C VAL A 208 -0.04 32.64 1.15
N ARG A 209 1.17 32.84 1.68
CA ARG A 209 1.46 32.52 3.08
C ARG A 209 0.65 33.40 4.03
N GLN A 210 -0.24 32.79 4.81
CA GLN A 210 -0.96 33.43 5.91
C GLN A 210 -0.12 33.34 7.19
N LYS A 211 0.60 34.41 7.54
CA LYS A 211 1.37 34.48 8.79
C LYS A 211 0.45 34.58 10.01
N LEU A 212 0.83 33.95 11.11
CA LEU A 212 0.09 34.07 12.37
C LEU A 212 0.40 35.42 13.04
N PRO A 213 -0.56 35.98 13.81
CA PRO A 213 -0.34 37.18 14.61
C PRO A 213 0.73 36.99 15.69
N ARG A 214 1.30 38.12 16.14
CA ARG A 214 2.37 38.15 17.17
C ARG A 214 1.89 37.57 18.52
N SER A 215 0.63 37.76 18.86
CA SER A 215 -0.06 37.14 20.01
C SER A 215 -1.20 36.29 19.48
N ARG A 216 -1.30 35.04 19.89
CA ARG A 216 -2.24 34.06 19.35
C ARG A 216 -2.63 33.05 20.41
N ARG A 217 -3.75 32.37 20.18
CA ARG A 217 -4.16 31.20 20.96
C ARG A 217 -3.34 29.99 20.52
N GLY A 218 -3.21 29.03 21.41
CA GLY A 218 -2.56 27.77 21.11
C GLY A 218 -2.89 26.72 22.15
N ARG A 219 -2.65 25.48 21.77
CA ARG A 219 -2.78 24.32 22.64
C ARG A 219 -1.41 23.73 22.90
N THR A 220 -1.19 23.34 24.14
CA THR A 220 0.01 22.61 24.53
C THR A 220 -0.43 21.32 25.18
N PHE A 221 0.12 20.21 24.70
CA PHE A 221 -0.05 18.92 25.35
C PHE A 221 1.30 18.22 25.53
N GLU A 222 1.43 17.58 26.67
CA GLU A 222 2.48 16.60 26.91
C GLU A 222 2.09 15.28 26.22
N PHE A 223 3.09 14.55 25.75
CA PHE A 223 2.88 13.19 25.27
C PHE A 223 4.03 12.28 25.68
N ARG A 224 3.72 10.99 25.81
CA ARG A 224 4.70 9.92 25.90
C ARG A 224 4.39 8.85 24.87
N VAL A 225 5.37 8.50 24.05
CA VAL A 225 5.32 7.34 23.16
C VAL A 225 6.45 6.40 23.56
N ALA A 226 6.10 5.22 24.05
CA ALA A 226 7.03 4.31 24.72
C ALA A 226 7.80 5.00 25.87
N ASP A 227 9.12 5.05 25.80
CA ASP A 227 9.99 5.72 26.78
C ASP A 227 10.25 7.20 26.44
N CYS A 228 9.74 7.67 25.31
CA CYS A 228 10.00 9.00 24.80
C CYS A 228 8.93 10.02 25.23
N LYS A 229 9.30 10.92 26.14
CA LYS A 229 8.45 12.05 26.59
C LYS A 229 8.71 13.31 25.78
N GLY A 230 7.66 14.02 25.39
CA GLY A 230 7.75 15.28 24.66
C GLY A 230 6.58 16.23 24.92
N PHE A 231 6.67 17.40 24.32
CA PHE A 231 5.63 18.43 24.31
C PHE A 231 5.36 18.86 22.88
N ALA A 232 4.08 18.98 22.55
CA ALA A 232 3.63 19.58 21.31
C ALA A 232 2.92 20.91 21.63
N ASN A 233 3.30 21.97 20.92
CA ASN A 233 2.66 23.28 20.99
C ASN A 233 2.07 23.60 19.62
N VAL A 234 0.77 23.80 19.55
CA VAL A 234 0.05 24.12 18.32
C VAL A 234 -0.44 25.55 18.41
N GLY A 235 0.05 26.41 17.52
CA GLY A 235 -0.44 27.79 17.38
C GLY A 235 -1.66 27.81 16.47
N GLU A 236 -2.71 28.49 16.89
CA GLU A 236 -4.00 28.56 16.19
C GLU A 236 -4.21 29.92 15.52
N TYR A 237 -4.91 29.93 14.39
CA TYR A 237 -5.53 31.12 13.82
C TYR A 237 -6.76 31.54 14.66
N GLU A 238 -7.27 32.75 14.41
CA GLU A 238 -8.47 33.25 15.12
C GLU A 238 -9.72 32.38 14.89
N ASP A 239 -9.77 31.67 13.77
CA ASP A 239 -10.83 30.72 13.40
C ASP A 239 -10.67 29.33 14.05
N GLY A 240 -9.63 29.12 14.87
CA GLY A 240 -9.35 27.87 15.56
C GLY A 240 -8.60 26.83 14.72
N ARG A 241 -8.27 27.11 13.46
CA ARG A 241 -7.46 26.20 12.64
C ARG A 241 -5.99 26.19 13.12
N PRO A 242 -5.29 25.05 13.04
CA PRO A 242 -3.86 25.01 13.37
C PRO A 242 -3.03 25.69 12.28
N GLY A 243 -2.11 26.56 12.68
CA GLY A 243 -1.24 27.32 11.78
C GLY A 243 0.26 27.10 12.00
N GLU A 244 0.66 26.55 13.14
CA GLU A 244 2.03 26.14 13.38
C GLU A 244 2.09 25.07 14.47
N ILE A 245 3.15 24.27 14.43
CA ILE A 245 3.42 23.20 15.38
C ILE A 245 4.88 23.32 15.80
N PHE A 246 5.13 23.19 17.11
CA PHE A 246 6.45 23.01 17.68
C PHE A 246 6.49 21.72 18.47
N LEU A 247 7.62 21.01 18.36
CA LEU A 247 7.82 19.73 19.03
C LEU A 247 9.09 19.81 19.86
N THR A 248 8.98 19.45 21.14
CA THR A 248 10.14 19.32 22.03
C THR A 248 10.17 17.91 22.56
N VAL A 249 11.23 17.17 22.23
CA VAL A 249 11.39 15.78 22.64
C VAL A 249 12.49 15.68 23.70
N SER A 250 12.16 15.10 24.86
CA SER A 250 13.07 15.02 26.01
C SER A 250 14.10 13.91 25.82
N LYS A 251 15.32 14.13 26.32
CA LYS A 251 16.42 13.12 26.40
C LYS A 251 16.87 12.53 25.05
N GLN A 252 16.61 13.23 23.95
CA GLN A 252 17.06 12.83 22.62
C GLN A 252 18.31 13.59 22.18
N GLY A 253 19.16 12.94 21.37
CA GLY A 253 20.36 13.57 20.82
C GLY A 253 20.05 14.79 19.94
N SER A 254 21.02 15.69 19.78
CA SER A 254 20.87 16.93 18.99
C SER A 254 20.40 16.69 17.56
N THR A 255 20.74 15.55 16.96
CA THR A 255 20.28 15.14 15.63
C THR A 255 18.77 14.97 15.56
N LEU A 256 18.16 14.21 16.49
CA LEU A 256 16.72 13.97 16.47
C LEU A 256 15.95 15.25 16.81
N ALA A 257 16.43 16.04 17.77
CA ALA A 257 15.85 17.35 18.08
C ALA A 257 15.87 18.28 16.85
N GLY A 258 17.01 18.35 16.14
CA GLY A 258 17.14 19.17 14.92
C GLY A 258 16.24 18.71 13.78
N ILE A 259 16.08 17.39 13.59
CA ILE A 259 15.15 16.83 12.60
C ILE A 259 13.70 17.16 12.97
N MET A 260 13.32 16.99 14.24
CA MET A 260 11.97 17.30 14.71
C MET A 260 11.62 18.79 14.59
N ASP A 261 12.57 19.68 14.91
CA ASP A 261 12.39 21.12 14.71
C ASP A 261 12.23 21.47 13.22
N SER A 262 13.03 20.86 12.35
CA SER A 262 12.97 21.10 10.90
C SER A 262 11.69 20.55 10.28
N PHE A 263 11.23 19.41 10.79
CA PHE A 263 9.96 18.80 10.42
C PHE A 263 8.77 19.68 10.84
N ALA A 264 8.73 20.08 12.12
CA ALA A 264 7.66 20.91 12.66
C ALA A 264 7.57 22.27 11.94
N LYS A 265 8.72 22.86 11.58
CA LYS A 265 8.77 24.05 10.71
C LYS A 265 8.18 23.78 9.33
N SER A 266 8.55 22.69 8.68
CA SER A 266 8.03 22.33 7.34
C SER A 266 6.51 22.18 7.33
N VAL A 267 5.96 21.48 8.33
CA VAL A 267 4.50 21.32 8.48
C VAL A 267 3.83 22.68 8.76
N SER A 268 4.41 23.49 9.64
CA SER A 268 3.92 24.84 9.94
C SER A 268 3.88 25.72 8.68
N TYR A 269 4.90 25.66 7.83
CA TYR A 269 4.89 26.36 6.55
C TYR A 269 3.76 25.87 5.65
N GLY A 270 3.58 24.54 5.52
CA GLY A 270 2.50 24.00 4.71
C GLY A 270 1.12 24.44 5.18
N LEU A 271 0.85 24.40 6.49
CA LEU A 271 -0.39 24.92 7.08
C LEU A 271 -0.58 26.42 6.75
N GLN A 272 0.48 27.22 6.85
CA GLN A 272 0.44 28.65 6.53
C GLN A 272 0.23 28.93 5.04
N TYR A 273 0.59 28.00 4.15
CA TYR A 273 0.31 28.09 2.71
C TYR A 273 -1.04 27.46 2.32
N GLY A 274 -1.84 27.03 3.31
CA GLY A 274 -3.20 26.53 3.09
C GLY A 274 -3.29 25.04 2.78
N VAL A 275 -2.24 24.25 3.04
CA VAL A 275 -2.34 22.79 2.97
C VAL A 275 -3.33 22.31 4.04
N PRO A 276 -4.38 21.55 3.68
CA PRO A 276 -5.38 21.11 4.64
C PRO A 276 -4.76 20.12 5.65
N LEU A 277 -5.13 20.23 6.92
CA LEU A 277 -4.65 19.33 7.98
C LEU A 277 -4.90 17.86 7.62
N HIS A 278 -6.06 17.56 7.03
CA HIS A 278 -6.43 16.21 6.58
C HIS A 278 -5.33 15.56 5.72
N ALA A 279 -4.76 16.30 4.74
CA ALA A 279 -3.72 15.76 3.87
C ALA A 279 -2.44 15.42 4.63
N PHE A 280 -2.09 16.19 5.67
CA PHE A 280 -0.97 15.85 6.53
C PHE A 280 -1.26 14.65 7.42
N VAL A 281 -2.47 14.56 7.96
CA VAL A 281 -2.87 13.40 8.78
C VAL A 281 -2.79 12.14 7.92
N GLU A 282 -3.43 12.12 6.75
CA GLU A 282 -3.38 11.01 5.80
C GLU A 282 -1.94 10.60 5.45
N ALA A 283 -1.06 11.57 5.19
CA ALA A 283 0.33 11.30 4.81
C ALA A 283 1.19 10.70 5.94
N PHE A 284 0.91 11.06 7.20
CA PHE A 284 1.80 10.77 8.32
C PHE A 284 1.28 9.72 9.31
N ILE A 285 -0.01 9.40 9.30
CA ILE A 285 -0.51 8.25 10.06
C ILE A 285 0.09 6.94 9.54
N ASN A 286 0.27 5.98 10.44
CA ASN A 286 0.89 4.67 10.21
C ASN A 286 2.37 4.72 9.78
N THR A 287 3.03 5.89 9.80
CA THR A 287 4.48 5.98 9.63
C THR A 287 5.19 5.24 10.77
N ARG A 288 6.17 4.39 10.42
CA ARG A 288 6.80 3.45 11.36
C ARG A 288 8.28 3.75 11.56
N PHE A 289 8.65 4.09 12.79
CA PHE A 289 10.03 4.19 13.26
C PHE A 289 10.05 4.39 14.78
N GLU A 290 11.16 4.04 15.43
CA GLU A 290 11.32 4.25 16.87
C GLU A 290 11.55 5.75 17.19
N PRO A 291 10.99 6.27 18.29
CA PRO A 291 10.20 5.59 19.33
C PRO A 291 8.76 5.25 18.91
N ALA A 292 8.33 4.02 19.19
CA ALA A 292 7.01 3.48 18.88
C ALA A 292 6.51 2.57 20.01
N GLY A 293 5.20 2.53 20.26
CA GLY A 293 4.61 1.67 21.27
C GLY A 293 3.42 2.29 22.00
N MET A 294 3.22 1.85 23.24
CA MET A 294 2.14 2.33 24.11
C MET A 294 2.34 3.82 24.43
N THR A 295 1.24 4.57 24.47
CA THR A 295 1.23 5.98 24.83
C THR A 295 0.52 6.22 26.17
N ASP A 296 0.61 7.43 26.68
CA ASP A 296 -0.16 7.91 27.84
C ASP A 296 -1.49 8.59 27.45
N ASP A 297 -1.87 8.57 26.17
CA ASP A 297 -3.13 9.13 25.67
C ASP A 297 -4.26 8.09 25.72
N PRO A 298 -5.38 8.35 26.43
CA PRO A 298 -6.49 7.40 26.54
C PRO A 298 -7.19 7.11 25.21
N ASP A 299 -7.15 8.04 24.25
CA ASP A 299 -7.75 7.90 22.92
C ASP A 299 -6.79 7.21 21.94
N ILE A 300 -5.49 7.42 22.07
CA ILE A 300 -4.45 6.93 21.15
C ILE A 300 -3.48 6.01 21.88
N ARG A 301 -3.98 4.88 22.39
CA ARG A 301 -3.19 3.96 23.24
C ARG A 301 -1.91 3.42 22.61
N MET A 302 -1.86 3.25 21.30
CA MET A 302 -0.69 2.74 20.58
C MET A 302 -0.36 3.64 19.41
N ALA A 303 0.93 3.91 19.19
CA ALA A 303 1.43 4.64 18.03
C ALA A 303 2.62 3.93 17.40
N SER A 304 2.71 3.98 16.07
CA SER A 304 3.80 3.34 15.32
C SER A 304 5.04 4.23 15.15
N SER A 305 4.96 5.48 15.57
CA SER A 305 6.06 6.44 15.73
C SER A 305 5.58 7.67 16.49
N ILE A 306 6.51 8.56 16.88
CA ILE A 306 6.15 9.89 17.43
C ILE A 306 5.32 10.72 16.42
N ILE A 307 5.62 10.60 15.13
CA ILE A 307 4.93 11.36 14.09
C ILE A 307 3.53 10.82 13.84
N ASP A 308 3.36 9.49 13.81
CA ASP A 308 2.05 8.84 13.77
C ASP A 308 1.18 9.29 14.96
N TYR A 309 1.73 9.28 16.18
CA TYR A 309 1.04 9.77 17.37
C TYR A 309 0.59 11.24 17.21
N LEU A 310 1.51 12.12 16.81
CA LEU A 310 1.24 13.55 16.68
C LEU A 310 0.07 13.82 15.74
N PHE A 311 0.06 13.20 14.55
CA PHE A 311 -0.99 13.45 13.57
C PHE A 311 -2.32 12.79 13.95
N ARG A 312 -2.30 11.65 14.64
CA ARG A 312 -3.52 11.11 15.26
C ARG A 312 -4.09 12.04 16.32
N ARG A 313 -3.25 12.65 17.16
CA ARG A 313 -3.68 13.60 18.19
C ARG A 313 -4.23 14.88 17.57
N LEU A 314 -3.54 15.43 16.56
CA LEU A 314 -4.04 16.59 15.82
C LEU A 314 -5.38 16.29 15.13
N ALA A 315 -5.56 15.09 14.59
CA ALA A 315 -6.84 14.68 14.04
C ALA A 315 -7.92 14.73 15.13
N VAL A 316 -7.69 14.11 16.30
CA VAL A 316 -8.67 14.11 17.40
C VAL A 316 -9.02 15.53 17.87
N GLU A 317 -8.06 16.45 17.86
CA GLU A 317 -8.26 17.84 18.30
C GLU A 317 -9.00 18.73 17.29
N TYR A 318 -8.72 18.56 15.99
CA TYR A 318 -9.08 19.53 14.95
C TYR A 318 -9.99 19.00 13.84
N MET A 319 -10.19 17.69 13.74
CA MET A 319 -11.02 17.08 12.70
C MET A 319 -12.36 16.58 13.24
N THR A 320 -13.38 16.63 12.39
CA THR A 320 -14.70 16.11 12.72
C THR A 320 -14.69 14.57 12.87
N PRO A 321 -15.63 13.98 13.60
CA PRO A 321 -15.73 12.52 13.71
C PRO A 321 -15.85 11.81 12.36
N ALA A 322 -16.54 12.42 11.39
CA ALA A 322 -16.69 11.86 10.03
C ALA A 322 -15.35 11.80 9.29
N GLU A 323 -14.61 12.91 9.23
CA GLU A 323 -13.29 12.96 8.57
C GLU A 323 -12.28 12.03 9.24
N ARG A 324 -12.38 11.86 10.57
CA ARG A 324 -11.53 10.93 11.30
C ARG A 324 -11.88 9.47 11.03
N ALA A 325 -13.17 9.15 10.87
CA ALA A 325 -13.63 7.79 10.58
C ALA A 325 -13.11 7.31 9.21
N GLU A 326 -13.04 8.20 8.21
CA GLU A 326 -12.43 7.90 6.90
C GLU A 326 -10.96 7.49 7.01
N LEU A 327 -10.24 8.05 7.99
CA LEU A 327 -8.84 7.75 8.27
C LEU A 327 -8.64 6.63 9.32
N GLY A 328 -9.74 6.03 9.82
CA GLY A 328 -9.70 4.99 10.85
C GLY A 328 -9.24 5.47 12.23
N ILE A 329 -9.42 6.76 12.54
CA ILE A 329 -9.00 7.39 13.81
C ILE A 329 -10.20 7.56 14.75
N PHE A 330 -10.41 6.59 15.64
CA PHE A 330 -11.49 6.64 16.62
C PHE A 330 -10.95 6.95 18.02
N THR A 331 -11.62 7.83 18.75
CA THR A 331 -11.41 8.07 20.18
C THR A 331 -11.88 6.87 21.00
N ARG A 332 -11.55 6.84 22.30
CA ARG A 332 -12.01 5.76 23.19
C ARG A 332 -13.54 5.66 23.21
N ALA A 333 -14.23 6.79 23.31
CA ALA A 333 -15.70 6.81 23.36
C ALA A 333 -16.33 6.29 22.06
N GLU A 334 -15.77 6.65 20.90
CA GLU A 334 -16.27 6.20 19.60
C GLU A 334 -16.04 4.71 19.35
N ARG A 335 -14.96 4.13 19.88
CA ARG A 335 -14.74 2.67 19.82
C ARG A 335 -15.72 1.88 20.70
N MET A 336 -16.21 2.49 21.77
CA MET A 336 -17.13 1.88 22.74
C MET A 336 -18.61 1.97 22.32
N GLN A 337 -18.92 2.57 21.16
CA GLN A 337 -20.26 2.53 20.57
C GLN A 337 -20.31 1.55 19.40
N PRO A 338 -20.52 0.25 19.63
CA PRO A 338 -21.00 -0.64 18.59
C PRO A 338 -22.52 -0.54 18.58
N THR A 339 -23.12 0.42 17.87
CA THR A 339 -24.57 0.41 17.70
C THR A 339 -24.98 -0.65 16.67
N LEU A 340 -25.03 -1.90 17.11
CA LEU A 340 -26.18 -2.72 16.78
C LEU A 340 -27.35 -2.19 17.62
N PRO A 341 -28.50 -1.84 17.04
CA PRO A 341 -29.65 -1.37 17.81
C PRO A 341 -30.10 -2.45 18.79
N GLY A 342 -30.06 -2.15 20.10
CA GLY A 342 -30.64 -2.98 21.16
C GLY A 342 -29.69 -3.64 22.16
N VAL A 343 -28.38 -3.35 22.15
CA VAL A 343 -27.45 -3.91 23.15
C VAL A 343 -26.83 -2.79 23.97
N GLU A 344 -27.24 -2.67 25.24
CA GLU A 344 -26.54 -1.84 26.24
C GLU A 344 -25.42 -2.66 26.88
N GLU A 345 -24.17 -2.33 26.56
CA GLU A 345 -23.02 -2.88 27.28
C GLU A 345 -22.81 -2.12 28.60
N THR A 346 -22.96 -2.81 29.72
CA THR A 346 -22.63 -2.29 31.04
C THR A 346 -21.14 -2.51 31.31
N ALA A 347 -20.37 -1.44 31.40
CA ALA A 347 -18.99 -1.50 31.84
C ALA A 347 -18.95 -1.69 33.37
N VAL A 348 -18.33 -2.77 33.84
CA VAL A 348 -17.99 -2.94 35.26
C VAL A 348 -16.65 -2.24 35.50
N GLU A 349 -16.63 -1.26 36.39
CA GLU A 349 -15.38 -0.67 36.88
C GLU A 349 -14.61 -1.71 37.70
N THR A 350 -13.41 -2.08 37.25
CA THR A 350 -12.42 -2.83 38.03
C THR A 350 -11.25 -1.96 38.42
#